data_AF-A0A2S2RAT5-F1
#
_entry.id   AF-A0A2S2RAT5-F1
#
_cell.length_a   1.000
_cell.length_b   1.000
_cell.length_c   1.000
_cell.angle_alpha   90.00
_cell.angle_beta   90.00
_cell.angle_gamma   90.00
#
_symmetry.space_group_name_H-M   'P 1'
#
loop_
_entity.id
_entity.type
_entity.pdbx_description
1 polymer ?
#
loop_
_entity_poly.entity_id
_entity_poly.type
_entity_poly.pdbx_seq_one_letter_code
_entity_poly.pdbx_strand_id
1 'polypeptide(L)'
;MDAGFKEDRPPHPRARANIFEILTFGWTLKLFKTGQKRDLEINDLYSTLNDHSSSSLGNELKKKWRIELARAKKSNRQPSLLRALLQMFGPKLMLYGFLLSIVEIVLSVCQPIFLGRIIAQFEPDIPSDQSSQYLGIFYGFCLVASAALKTFGFTAYDMLTTHMGMKMRVSTCFLIYNKVPLWSFL
;
A
#
# COMPACT_ATOMS: atom_id res chain seq x y z
N MET A 1 -15.68 -11.10 26.31
CA MET A 1 -14.92 -12.19 26.94
C MET A 1 -14.80 -13.27 25.89
N ASP A 2 -13.59 -13.54 25.45
CA ASP A 2 -13.14 -14.82 24.86
C ASP A 2 -11.65 -14.89 25.20
N ALA A 3 -11.39 -15.24 26.45
CA ALA A 3 -10.06 -15.60 26.90
C ALA A 3 -9.89 -17.10 26.61
N GLY A 4 -9.03 -17.43 25.65
CA GLY A 4 -8.30 -18.68 25.70
C GLY A 4 -8.59 -19.72 24.63
N PHE A 5 -8.27 -19.43 23.36
CA PHE A 5 -7.47 -20.34 22.52
C PHE A 5 -6.67 -19.46 21.55
N LYS A 6 -5.34 -19.43 21.66
CA LYS A 6 -4.52 -19.04 20.51
C LYS A 6 -4.62 -20.22 19.55
N GLU A 7 -5.58 -20.19 18.63
CA GLU A 7 -5.55 -21.10 17.49
C GLU A 7 -4.20 -20.88 16.79
N ASP A 8 -3.38 -21.92 16.75
CA ASP A 8 -2.08 -21.93 16.07
C ASP A 8 -2.32 -21.88 14.55
N ARG A 9 -2.72 -20.70 14.08
CA ARG A 9 -2.92 -20.41 12.66
C ARG A 9 -1.58 -20.40 11.95
N PRO A 10 -1.53 -20.86 10.70
CA PRO A 10 -0.30 -20.83 9.93
C PRO A 10 0.27 -19.39 9.89
N PRO A 11 1.60 -19.22 10.04
CA PRO A 11 2.22 -17.91 10.00
C PRO A 11 2.00 -17.28 8.63
N HIS A 12 1.81 -15.95 8.61
CA HIS A 12 1.54 -15.23 7.38
C HIS A 12 2.67 -15.44 6.35
N PRO A 13 2.40 -15.94 5.13
CA PRO A 13 3.42 -16.34 4.17
C PRO A 13 4.29 -15.17 3.71
N ARG A 14 3.74 -13.95 3.75
CA ARG A 14 4.49 -12.69 3.55
C ARG A 14 5.70 -12.52 4.49
N ALA A 15 5.73 -13.17 5.66
CA ALA A 15 6.87 -13.12 6.58
C ALA A 15 8.10 -13.90 6.06
N ARG A 16 7.90 -14.87 5.16
CA ARG A 16 8.97 -15.68 4.54
C ARG A 16 9.06 -15.50 3.02
N ALA A 17 8.27 -14.61 2.45
CA ALA A 17 8.17 -14.41 1.01
C ALA A 17 9.36 -13.60 0.46
N ASN A 18 9.83 -13.98 -0.73
CA ASN A 18 10.86 -13.22 -1.46
C ASN A 18 10.29 -11.91 -2.02
N ILE A 19 11.15 -10.93 -2.31
CA ILE A 19 10.73 -9.60 -2.84
C ILE A 19 9.87 -9.74 -4.12
N PHE A 20 10.21 -10.68 -5.00
CA PHE A 20 9.41 -10.99 -6.19
C PHE A 20 8.04 -11.59 -5.86
N GLU A 21 7.95 -12.44 -4.84
CA GLU A 21 6.67 -13.04 -4.40
C GLU A 21 5.79 -12.00 -3.71
N ILE A 22 6.39 -11.03 -3.01
CA ILE A 22 5.69 -9.89 -2.44
C ILE A 22 5.15 -8.98 -3.55
N LEU A 23 5.97 -8.68 -4.56
CA LEU A 23 5.62 -7.80 -5.68
C LEU A 23 4.53 -8.40 -6.57
N THR A 24 4.60 -9.71 -6.84
CA THR A 24 3.63 -10.42 -7.70
C THR A 24 2.42 -10.95 -6.93
N PHE A 25 2.32 -10.67 -5.63
CA PHE A 25 1.31 -11.27 -4.74
C PHE A 25 1.28 -12.80 -4.79
N GLY A 26 2.37 -13.46 -5.19
CA GLY A 26 2.45 -14.91 -5.32
C GLY A 26 2.08 -15.64 -4.02
N TRP A 27 2.33 -15.02 -2.87
CA TRP A 27 1.99 -15.55 -1.55
C TRP A 27 0.48 -15.73 -1.32
N THR A 28 -0.40 -15.00 -2.01
CA THR A 28 -1.86 -15.15 -1.91
C THR A 28 -2.41 -16.28 -2.78
N LEU A 29 -1.68 -16.67 -3.83
CA LEU A 29 -2.13 -17.69 -4.79
C LEU A 29 -2.41 -19.05 -4.13
N LYS A 30 -1.68 -19.39 -3.07
CA LYS A 30 -1.96 -20.62 -2.30
C LYS A 30 -3.34 -20.59 -1.67
N LEU A 31 -3.74 -19.45 -1.09
CA LEU A 31 -5.05 -19.27 -0.48
C LEU A 31 -6.16 -19.31 -1.54
N PHE A 32 -5.95 -18.64 -2.68
CA PHE A 32 -6.92 -18.68 -3.80
C PHE A 32 -7.10 -20.09 -4.36
N LYS A 33 -6.02 -20.87 -4.51
CA LYS A 33 -6.10 -22.26 -4.95
C LYS A 33 -6.89 -23.13 -3.95
N THR A 34 -6.75 -22.87 -2.66
CA THR A 34 -7.56 -23.56 -1.63
C THR A 34 -9.03 -23.17 -1.74
N GLY A 35 -9.32 -21.88 -1.84
CA GLY A 35 -10.69 -21.36 -2.01
C GLY A 35 -11.39 -21.80 -3.30
N GLN A 36 -10.62 -22.09 -4.36
CA GLN A 36 -11.16 -22.66 -5.60
C GLN A 36 -11.57 -24.13 -5.42
N LYS A 37 -10.86 -24.88 -4.56
CA LYS A 37 -11.11 -26.32 -4.36
C LYS A 37 -12.20 -26.59 -3.32
N ARG A 38 -12.31 -25.73 -2.31
CA ARG A 38 -13.28 -25.85 -1.22
C ARG A 38 -13.55 -24.48 -0.59
N ASP A 39 -14.67 -24.37 0.12
CA ASP A 39 -14.96 -23.19 0.94
C ASP A 39 -13.89 -22.98 2.02
N LEU A 40 -13.53 -21.72 2.23
CA LEU A 40 -12.49 -21.32 3.19
C LEU A 40 -13.05 -21.31 4.62
N GLU A 41 -12.36 -22.00 5.52
CA GLU A 41 -12.68 -21.99 6.94
C GLU A 41 -11.80 -20.98 7.70
N ILE A 42 -12.19 -20.64 8.94
CA ILE A 42 -11.46 -19.69 9.80
C ILE A 42 -10.01 -20.17 10.06
N ASN A 43 -9.80 -21.49 10.11
CA ASN A 43 -8.50 -22.10 10.33
C ASN A 43 -7.55 -22.01 9.12
N ASP A 44 -8.09 -21.81 7.92
CA ASP A 44 -7.29 -21.65 6.69
C ASP A 44 -6.72 -20.24 6.54
N LEU A 45 -7.22 -19.29 7.34
CA LEU A 45 -6.76 -17.92 7.35
C LEU A 45 -5.46 -17.79 8.15
N TYR A 46 -4.50 -17.10 7.56
CA TYR A 46 -3.23 -16.82 8.21
C TYR A 46 -3.41 -15.95 9.46
N SER A 47 -2.53 -16.14 10.43
CA SER A 47 -2.39 -15.22 11.56
C SER A 47 -2.04 -13.80 11.09
N THR A 48 -2.47 -12.80 11.85
CA THR A 48 -2.10 -11.42 11.58
C THR A 48 -0.59 -11.24 11.74
N LEU A 49 0.01 -10.46 10.84
CA LEU A 49 1.40 -10.05 11.01
C LEU A 49 1.53 -9.24 12.31
N ASN A 50 2.63 -9.38 13.05
CA ASN A 50 2.84 -8.65 14.32
C ASN A 50 2.69 -7.13 14.15
N ASP A 51 3.05 -6.60 12.99
CA ASP A 51 2.89 -5.19 12.59
C ASP A 51 1.42 -4.76 12.37
N HIS A 52 0.47 -5.69 12.33
CA HIS A 52 -0.97 -5.43 12.19
C HIS A 52 -1.72 -5.77 13.48
N SER A 53 -1.01 -6.10 14.56
CA SER A 53 -1.64 -6.37 15.84
C SER A 53 -2.33 -5.12 16.37
N SER A 54 -3.60 -5.27 16.74
CA SER A 54 -4.44 -4.19 17.25
C SER A 54 -3.88 -3.54 18.52
N SER A 55 -3.18 -4.32 19.35
CA SER A 55 -2.55 -3.82 20.58
C SER A 55 -1.39 -2.88 20.29
N SER A 56 -0.49 -3.25 19.36
CA SER A 56 0.66 -2.42 18.97
C SER A 56 0.20 -1.10 18.36
N LEU A 57 -0.63 -1.19 17.32
CA LEU A 57 -1.18 -0.04 16.60
C LEU A 57 -2.02 0.88 17.49
N GLY A 58 -2.83 0.28 18.34
CA GLY A 58 -3.67 0.98 19.29
C GLY A 58 -2.87 1.70 20.38
N ASN A 59 -1.81 1.08 20.89
CA ASN A 59 -0.91 1.71 21.88
C ASN A 59 -0.13 2.88 21.27
N GLU A 60 0.32 2.76 20.03
CA GLU A 60 0.98 3.86 19.31
C GLU A 60 0.01 5.05 19.12
N LEU A 61 -1.23 4.78 18.68
CA LEU A 61 -2.25 5.82 18.54
C LEU A 61 -2.58 6.47 19.89
N LYS A 62 -2.70 5.70 20.99
CA LYS A 62 -2.90 6.24 22.34
C LYS A 62 -1.77 7.19 22.73
N LYS A 63 -0.51 6.85 22.44
CA LYS A 63 0.65 7.74 22.72
C LYS A 63 0.55 9.05 21.94
N LYS A 64 0.24 8.98 20.64
CA LYS A 64 0.05 10.17 19.78
C LYS A 64 -1.14 11.02 20.23
N TRP A 65 -2.22 10.38 20.68
CA TRP A 65 -3.39 11.05 21.24
C TRP A 65 -3.06 11.84 22.50
N ARG A 66 -2.25 11.28 23.42
CA ARG A 66 -1.79 12.01 24.63
C ARG A 66 -0.96 13.24 24.29
N ILE A 67 -0.10 13.15 23.26
CA ILE A 67 0.68 14.29 22.77
C ILE A 67 -0.24 15.37 22.20
N GLU A 68 -1.25 14.98 21.42
CA GLU A 68 -2.23 15.91 20.86
C GLU A 68 -3.05 16.60 21.95
N LEU A 69 -3.48 15.86 23.00
CA LEU A 69 -4.15 16.43 24.18
C LEU A 69 -3.27 17.49 24.88
N ALA A 70 -1.99 17.18 25.11
CA ALA A 70 -1.07 18.13 25.75
C ALA A 70 -0.86 19.40 24.91
N ARG A 71 -0.72 19.25 23.58
CA ARG A 71 -0.63 20.38 22.64
C ARG A 71 -1.93 21.18 22.58
N ALA A 72 -3.08 20.52 22.61
CA ALA A 72 -4.38 21.16 22.58
C ALA A 72 -4.59 22.04 23.82
N LYS A 73 -4.22 21.51 25.00
CA LYS A 73 -4.23 22.27 26.27
C LYS A 73 -3.30 23.47 26.25
N LYS A 74 -2.08 23.32 25.72
CA LYS A 74 -1.10 24.43 25.61
C LYS A 74 -1.56 25.54 24.66
N SER A 75 -2.23 25.18 23.56
CA SER A 75 -2.69 26.13 22.53
C SER A 75 -4.15 26.55 22.71
N ASN A 76 -4.76 26.26 23.86
CA ASN A 76 -6.17 26.54 24.18
C ASN A 76 -7.16 26.17 23.05
N ARG A 77 -6.92 25.03 22.40
CA ARG A 77 -7.69 24.54 21.24
C ARG A 77 -8.35 23.20 21.54
N GLN A 78 -9.37 22.84 20.78
CA GLN A 78 -9.97 21.51 20.89
C GLN A 78 -9.04 20.42 20.28
N PRO A 79 -8.89 19.27 20.95
CA PRO A 79 -8.10 18.16 20.43
C PRO A 79 -8.83 17.45 19.29
N SER A 80 -8.11 17.11 18.22
CA SER A 80 -8.68 16.41 17.05
C SER A 80 -8.04 15.05 16.83
N LEU A 81 -8.86 14.00 16.76
CA LEU A 81 -8.41 12.62 16.56
C LEU A 81 -7.83 12.42 15.15
N LEU A 82 -8.42 13.10 14.15
CA LEU A 82 -7.90 13.14 12.79
C LEU A 82 -6.46 13.67 12.74
N ARG A 83 -6.14 14.68 13.57
CA ARG A 83 -4.77 15.22 13.64
C ARG A 83 -3.79 14.21 14.22
N ALA A 84 -4.19 13.45 15.24
CA ALA A 84 -3.36 12.39 15.81
C ALA A 84 -3.13 11.23 14.82
N LEU A 85 -4.16 10.86 14.05
CA LEU A 85 -4.07 9.86 12.98
C LEU A 85 -3.15 10.34 11.84
N LEU A 86 -3.34 11.57 11.36
CA LEU A 86 -2.49 12.16 10.33
C LEU A 86 -1.04 12.32 10.81
N GLN A 87 -0.80 12.61 12.08
CA GLN A 87 0.56 12.67 12.62
C GLN A 87 1.23 11.28 12.71
N MET A 88 0.44 10.22 12.89
CA MET A 88 0.95 8.84 12.95
C MET A 88 1.28 8.28 11.56
N PHE A 89 0.35 8.42 10.61
CA PHE A 89 0.43 7.79 9.29
C PHE A 89 0.88 8.73 8.17
N GLY A 90 0.63 10.04 8.31
CA GLY A 90 0.82 11.06 7.28
C GLY A 90 2.26 11.20 6.80
N PRO A 91 3.29 11.34 7.66
CA PRO A 91 4.66 11.53 7.19
C PRO A 91 5.17 10.37 6.33
N LYS A 92 4.84 9.13 6.71
CA LYS A 92 5.21 7.93 5.94
C LYS A 92 4.49 7.93 4.59
N LEU A 93 3.17 8.13 4.60
CA LEU A 93 2.36 8.15 3.39
C LEU A 93 2.79 9.27 2.43
N MET A 94 3.08 10.47 2.96
CA MET A 94 3.48 11.63 2.19
C MET A 94 4.85 11.42 1.53
N LEU A 95 5.82 10.84 2.24
CA LEU A 95 7.13 10.53 1.67
C LEU A 95 7.03 9.51 0.53
N TYR A 96 6.33 8.39 0.76
CA TYR A 96 6.16 7.35 -0.27
C TYR A 96 5.34 7.85 -1.46
N GLY A 97 4.25 8.58 -1.19
CA GLY A 97 3.43 9.19 -2.24
C GLY A 97 4.22 10.18 -3.08
N PHE A 98 4.99 11.07 -2.44
CA PHE A 98 5.80 12.05 -3.16
C PHE A 98 6.86 11.40 -4.06
N LEU A 99 7.62 10.42 -3.55
CA LEU A 99 8.61 9.70 -4.35
C LEU A 99 7.98 8.99 -5.54
N LEU A 100 6.83 8.35 -5.34
CA LEU A 100 6.12 7.67 -6.42
C LEU A 100 5.56 8.65 -7.45
N SER A 101 4.99 9.78 -7.01
CA SER A 101 4.46 10.81 -7.90
C SER A 101 5.54 11.35 -8.84
N ILE A 102 6.77 11.55 -8.36
CA ILE A 102 7.89 11.96 -9.22
C ILE A 102 8.14 10.92 -10.32
N VAL A 103 8.24 9.64 -9.95
CA VAL A 103 8.46 8.54 -10.91
C VAL A 103 7.31 8.45 -11.92
N GLU A 104 6.08 8.59 -11.45
CA GLU A 104 4.89 8.53 -12.29
C GLU A 104 4.83 9.68 -13.30
N ILE A 105 5.16 10.91 -12.87
CA ILE A 105 5.23 12.08 -13.76
C ILE A 105 6.25 11.83 -14.87
N VAL A 106 7.45 11.36 -14.53
CA VAL A 106 8.50 11.06 -15.51
C VAL A 106 8.00 10.01 -16.51
N LEU A 107 7.46 8.89 -16.04
CA LEU A 107 6.95 7.83 -16.91
C LEU A 107 5.79 8.29 -17.79
N SER A 108 4.92 9.17 -17.27
CA SER A 108 3.78 9.72 -18.01
C SER A 108 4.21 10.68 -19.12
N VAL A 109 5.36 11.35 -18.99
CA VAL A 109 5.93 12.21 -20.04
C VAL A 109 6.72 11.39 -21.06
N CYS A 110 7.41 10.31 -20.63
CA CYS A 110 8.17 9.45 -21.53
C CYS A 110 7.29 8.76 -22.59
N GLN A 111 6.10 8.28 -22.20
CA GLN A 111 5.19 7.54 -23.10
C GLN A 111 4.80 8.32 -24.37
N PRO A 112 4.26 9.56 -24.31
CA PRO A 112 3.92 10.32 -25.51
C PRO A 112 5.16 10.71 -26.35
N ILE A 113 6.33 10.90 -25.71
CA ILE A 113 7.58 11.16 -26.44
C ILE A 113 7.97 9.94 -27.28
N PHE A 114 7.94 8.73 -26.71
CA PHE A 114 8.22 7.51 -27.45
C PHE A 114 7.21 7.28 -28.57
N LEU A 115 5.92 7.50 -28.30
CA LEU A 115 4.88 7.40 -29.31
C LEU A 115 5.12 8.38 -30.47
N GLY A 116 5.45 9.64 -30.19
CA GLY A 116 5.77 10.64 -31.20
C GLY A 116 6.99 10.27 -32.04
N ARG A 117 8.03 9.68 -31.44
CA ARG A 117 9.21 9.19 -32.14
C ARG A 117 8.91 8.01 -33.06
N ILE A 118 8.02 7.11 -32.65
CA ILE A 118 7.56 5.99 -33.48
C ILE A 118 6.76 6.51 -34.68
N ILE A 119 5.84 7.46 -34.48
CA ILE A 119 5.03 8.05 -35.56
C ILE A 119 5.92 8.75 -36.59
N ALA A 120 6.94 9.50 -36.15
CA ALA A 120 7.87 10.19 -37.04
C ALA A 120 8.72 9.25 -37.93
N GLN A 121 8.82 7.96 -37.60
CA GLN A 121 9.51 6.96 -38.44
C GLN A 121 8.67 6.50 -39.64
N PHE A 122 7.35 6.75 -39.63
CA PHE A 122 6.44 6.41 -40.72
C PHE A 122 6.25 7.55 -41.72
N GLU A 123 6.93 8.69 -41.52
CA GLU A 123 6.92 9.82 -42.46
C GLU A 123 7.71 9.43 -43.74
N PRO A 124 7.13 9.57 -44.94
CA PRO A 124 7.69 9.00 -46.18
C PRO A 124 9.01 9.63 -46.68
N ASP A 125 9.47 10.72 -46.06
CA ASP A 125 10.65 11.48 -46.50
C ASP A 125 12.00 10.95 -45.99
N ILE A 126 12.03 9.90 -45.17
CA ILE A 126 13.27 9.36 -44.58
C ILE A 126 13.69 8.10 -45.35
N PRO A 127 14.90 8.03 -45.95
CA PRO A 127 15.37 6.82 -46.62
C PRO A 127 15.35 5.63 -45.65
N SER A 128 14.76 4.52 -46.09
CA SER A 128 14.50 3.33 -45.28
C SER A 128 15.78 2.55 -45.00
N ASP A 129 16.63 3.10 -44.15
CA ASP A 129 17.87 2.45 -43.73
C ASP A 129 17.55 1.30 -42.75
N GLN A 130 18.27 0.19 -42.85
CA GLN A 130 18.04 -0.98 -41.99
C GLN A 130 18.19 -0.63 -40.50
N SER A 131 19.03 0.37 -40.18
CA SER A 131 19.23 0.95 -38.84
C SER A 131 17.95 1.60 -38.26
N SER A 132 17.15 2.28 -39.09
CA SER A 132 15.93 2.98 -38.66
C SER A 132 14.84 2.00 -38.20
N GLN A 133 14.74 0.81 -38.81
CA GLN A 133 13.78 -0.21 -38.40
C GLN A 133 14.06 -0.78 -37.00
N TYR A 134 15.33 -1.02 -36.66
CA TYR A 134 15.71 -1.50 -35.32
C TYR A 134 15.47 -0.43 -34.25
N LEU A 135 15.65 0.85 -34.56
CA LEU A 135 15.36 1.96 -33.65
C LEU A 135 13.85 2.07 -33.35
N GLY A 136 12.98 1.90 -34.35
CA GLY A 136 11.53 1.88 -34.15
C GLY A 136 11.06 0.75 -33.22
N ILE A 137 11.58 -0.46 -33.43
CA ILE A 137 11.28 -1.62 -32.56
C ILE A 137 11.77 -1.37 -31.13
N PHE A 138 12.96 -0.79 -30.98
CA PHE A 138 13.52 -0.44 -29.66
C PHE A 138 12.64 0.58 -28.91
N TYR A 139 12.16 1.64 -29.58
CA TYR A 139 11.25 2.60 -28.96
C TYR A 139 9.90 1.97 -28.61
N GLY A 140 9.38 1.06 -29.44
CA GLY A 140 8.17 0.28 -29.14
C GLY A 140 8.32 -0.57 -27.89
N PHE A 141 9.45 -1.28 -27.75
CA PHE A 141 9.76 -2.05 -26.54
C PHE A 141 9.87 -1.14 -25.30
N CYS A 142 10.56 0.01 -25.42
CA CYS A 142 10.66 0.99 -24.34
C CYS A 142 9.30 1.53 -23.91
N LEU A 143 8.39 1.77 -24.86
CA LEU A 143 7.03 2.23 -24.58
C LEU A 143 6.27 1.19 -23.74
N VAL A 144 6.27 -0.08 -24.16
CA VAL A 144 5.61 -1.16 -23.44
C VAL A 144 6.23 -1.36 -22.05
N ALA A 145 7.55 -1.34 -21.94
CA ALA A 145 8.25 -1.45 -20.68
C ALA A 145 7.90 -0.31 -19.71
N SER A 146 7.84 0.93 -20.20
CA SER A 146 7.46 2.10 -19.41
C SER A 146 6.01 2.05 -18.94
N ALA A 147 5.10 1.53 -19.77
CA ALA A 147 3.69 1.33 -19.42
C ALA A 147 3.53 0.24 -18.35
N ALA A 148 4.20 -0.90 -18.51
CA ALA A 148 4.19 -1.97 -17.52
C ALA A 148 4.72 -1.46 -16.16
N LEU A 149 5.84 -0.75 -16.15
CA LEU A 149 6.42 -0.19 -14.92
C LEU A 149 5.45 0.78 -14.22
N LYS A 150 4.76 1.63 -14.98
CA LYS A 150 3.73 2.53 -14.44
C LYS A 150 2.59 1.75 -13.79
N THR A 151 2.06 0.73 -14.46
CA THR A 151 0.97 -0.12 -13.92
C THR A 151 1.41 -0.82 -12.64
N PHE A 152 2.59 -1.43 -12.61
CA PHE A 152 3.12 -2.08 -11.40
C PHE A 152 3.29 -1.09 -10.24
N GLY A 153 3.81 0.11 -10.51
CA GLY A 153 3.95 1.16 -9.50
C GLY A 153 2.62 1.59 -8.90
N PHE A 154 1.60 1.80 -9.74
CA PHE A 154 0.26 2.17 -9.31
C PHE A 154 -0.40 1.09 -8.44
N THR A 155 -0.35 -0.17 -8.86
CA THR A 155 -0.91 -1.29 -8.09
C THR A 155 -0.23 -1.43 -6.72
N ALA A 156 1.10 -1.26 -6.65
CA ALA A 156 1.83 -1.30 -5.39
C ALA A 156 1.40 -0.18 -4.43
N TYR A 157 1.13 1.01 -4.97
CA TYR A 157 0.67 2.16 -4.19
C TYR A 157 -0.74 2.01 -3.64
N ASP A 158 -1.66 1.52 -4.46
CA ASP A 158 -3.04 1.27 -4.05
C ASP A 158 -3.10 0.26 -2.88
N MET A 159 -2.29 -0.81 -2.99
CA MET A 159 -2.10 -1.77 -1.90
C MET A 159 -1.54 -1.15 -0.62
N LEU A 160 -0.52 -0.28 -0.73
CA LEU A 160 0.05 0.41 0.43
C LEU A 160 -0.99 1.31 1.10
N THR A 161 -1.76 2.07 0.31
CA THR A 161 -2.76 3.02 0.81
C THR A 161 -3.92 2.28 1.50
N THR A 162 -4.45 1.24 0.86
CA THR A 162 -5.51 0.39 1.43
C THR A 162 -5.06 -0.27 2.74
N HIS A 163 -3.80 -0.72 2.78
CA HIS A 163 -3.22 -1.30 3.98
C HIS A 163 -3.13 -0.29 5.13
N MET A 164 -2.74 0.95 4.83
CA MET A 164 -2.72 2.03 5.81
C MET A 164 -4.13 2.40 6.29
N GLY A 165 -5.11 2.41 5.39
CA GLY A 165 -6.53 2.59 5.74
C GLY A 165 -7.05 1.53 6.71
N MET A 166 -6.68 0.27 6.48
CA MET A 166 -6.99 -0.83 7.41
C MET A 166 -6.37 -0.60 8.79
N LYS A 167 -5.09 -0.20 8.84
CA LYS A 167 -4.39 0.14 10.09
C LYS A 167 -5.08 1.27 10.84
N MET A 168 -5.48 2.34 10.16
CA MET A 168 -6.21 3.47 10.77
C MET A 168 -7.53 3.02 11.43
N ARG A 169 -8.31 2.17 10.73
CA ARG A 169 -9.58 1.64 11.25
C ARG A 169 -9.34 0.80 12.51
N VAL A 170 -8.41 -0.16 12.47
CA VAL A 170 -8.09 -1.04 13.60
C VAL A 170 -7.63 -0.26 14.83
N SER A 171 -6.72 0.72 14.65
CA SER A 171 -6.26 1.57 15.76
C SER A 171 -7.40 2.36 16.41
N THR A 172 -8.31 2.88 15.59
CA THR A 172 -9.44 3.70 16.06
C THR A 172 -10.42 2.86 16.87
N CYS A 173 -10.78 1.67 16.37
CA CYS A 173 -11.64 0.72 17.09
C CYS A 173 -11.02 0.32 18.43
N PHE A 174 -9.72 0.04 18.47
CA PHE A 174 -9.02 -0.27 19.72
C PHE A 174 -9.09 0.89 20.73
N LEU A 175 -8.92 2.13 20.26
CA LEU A 175 -8.98 3.31 21.13
C LEU A 175 -10.38 3.53 21.71
N ILE A 176 -11.43 3.33 20.90
CA ILE A 176 -12.83 3.39 21.35
C ILE A 176 -13.08 2.29 22.38
N TYR A 177 -12.72 1.04 22.09
CA TYR A 177 -12.94 -0.10 22.98
C TYR A 177 -12.30 0.09 24.36
N ASN A 178 -11.08 0.65 24.42
CA ASN A 178 -10.42 0.93 25.69
C ASN A 178 -11.01 2.16 26.44
N LYS A 179 -11.80 2.98 25.76
CA LYS A 179 -12.40 4.18 26.34
C LYS A 179 -13.80 3.88 26.89
N VAL A 180 -14.61 3.09 26.21
CA VAL A 180 -15.98 2.73 26.61
C VAL A 180 -16.12 2.21 28.06
N PRO A 181 -15.31 1.26 28.56
CA PRO A 181 -15.46 0.78 29.95
C PRO A 181 -15.13 1.86 30.98
N LEU A 182 -14.44 2.95 30.62
CA LEU A 182 -14.20 4.09 31.51
C LEU A 182 -15.41 5.03 31.61
N TRP A 183 -16.36 4.96 30.67
CA TRP A 183 -17.57 5.78 30.66
C TRP A 183 -18.75 5.13 31.40
N SER A 184 -18.74 3.81 31.58
CA SER A 184 -19.82 3.13 32.33
C SER A 184 -19.69 3.22 33.85
N PHE A 185 -18.60 3.80 34.36
CA PHE A 185 -18.34 4.00 35.80
C PHE A 185 -18.31 5.49 36.21
N LEU A 186 -18.78 6.39 35.34
CA LEU A 186 -18.97 7.82 35.58
C LEU A 186 -20.46 8.16 35.42
#